data_AF-A0A2D7G8Y7-F1
#
_entry.id   AF-A0A2D7G8Y7-F1
#
_cell.length_a   1.000
_cell.length_b   1.000
_cell.length_c   1.000
_cell.angle_alpha   90.00
_cell.angle_beta   90.00
_cell.angle_gamma   90.00
#
_symmetry.space_group_name_H-M   'P 1'
#
loop_
_entity.id
_entity.type
_entity.pdbx_description
1 polymer ?
#
loop_
_entity_poly.entity_id
_entity_poly.type
_entity_poly.pdbx_seq_one_letter_code
_entity_poly.pdbx_strand_id
1 'polypeptide(L)'
;MLEADSPHRLAWREWTTEATITRRKGCLDQEGIMDLVEYIKLPKVDTGMGFYFVEKTHALTAVDVNTGADTSMSAALKANIAMAKSLPRQLRLRGIGGQVIIDPAPMPKKDRRLLESVLKGAFRQDPVQTQILGWTALGLIELQRARTRAPLNL
;
A
#
# COMPACT_ATOMS: atom_id res chain seq x y z
N MET A 1 -32.04 -1.35 6.91
CA MET A 1 -30.60 -1.59 6.68
C MET A 1 -29.89 -0.56 7.56
N LEU A 2 -29.16 -0.97 8.61
CA LEU A 2 -28.43 -0.01 9.45
C LEU A 2 -27.39 0.70 8.55
N GLU A 3 -27.38 2.03 8.55
CA GLU A 3 -26.34 2.80 7.84
C GLU A 3 -24.96 2.36 8.32
N ALA A 4 -24.08 2.00 7.39
CA ALA A 4 -22.70 1.71 7.73
C ALA A 4 -22.05 2.96 8.35
N ASP A 5 -21.24 2.77 9.39
CA ASP A 5 -20.53 3.87 10.03
C ASP A 5 -19.72 4.67 9.01
N SER A 6 -19.72 5.99 9.16
CA SER A 6 -18.89 6.87 8.36
C SER A 6 -17.40 6.53 8.53
N PRO A 7 -16.54 6.78 7.53
CA PRO A 7 -15.11 6.50 7.64
C PRO A 7 -14.42 7.14 8.85
N HIS A 8 -14.88 8.33 9.28
CA HIS A 8 -14.34 9.01 10.45
C HIS A 8 -14.74 8.33 11.78
N ARG A 9 -15.95 7.75 11.86
CA ARG A 9 -16.39 7.00 13.06
C ARG A 9 -15.64 5.68 13.20
N LEU A 10 -15.45 4.97 12.09
CA LEU A 10 -14.63 3.75 12.08
C LEU A 10 -13.20 4.05 12.51
N ALA A 11 -12.58 5.09 11.92
CA ALA A 11 -11.24 5.50 12.28
C ALA A 11 -11.12 5.88 13.77
N TRP A 12 -12.12 6.56 14.33
CA TRP A 12 -12.14 6.92 15.76
C TRP A 12 -12.24 5.69 16.66
N ARG A 13 -13.06 4.70 16.31
CA ARG A 13 -13.22 3.45 17.07
C ARG A 13 -11.95 2.60 17.10
N GLU A 14 -11.22 2.59 15.99
CA GLU A 14 -9.98 1.83 15.83
C GLU A 14 -8.74 2.59 16.33
N TRP A 15 -8.91 3.82 16.81
CA TRP A 15 -7.81 4.64 17.29
C TRP A 15 -7.36 4.19 18.69
N THR A 16 -6.16 3.62 18.77
CA THR A 16 -5.64 3.04 20.02
C THR A 16 -4.59 3.91 20.73
N THR A 17 -4.22 5.04 20.15
CA THR A 17 -3.18 5.94 20.70
C THR A 17 -3.81 7.20 21.27
N GLU A 18 -3.05 7.96 22.07
CA GLU A 18 -3.50 9.27 22.52
C GLU A 18 -3.77 10.19 21.31
N ALA A 19 -4.87 10.95 21.37
CA ALA A 19 -5.34 11.76 20.26
C ALA A 19 -5.41 13.24 20.67
N THR A 20 -4.74 14.09 19.90
CA THR A 20 -4.93 15.55 19.99
C THR A 20 -6.10 15.93 19.11
N ILE A 21 -7.16 16.50 19.70
CA ILE A 21 -8.37 16.90 18.98
C ILE A 21 -8.33 18.40 18.70
N THR A 22 -8.24 18.77 17.41
CA THR A 22 -8.42 20.16 16.96
C THR A 22 -9.76 20.29 16.23
N ARG A 23 -10.57 21.27 16.64
CA ARG A 23 -11.84 21.63 15.98
C ARG A 23 -11.80 22.98 15.25
N ARG A 24 -10.61 23.59 15.13
CA ARG A 24 -10.43 24.85 14.42
C ARG A 24 -10.74 24.67 12.94
N LYS A 25 -11.43 25.65 12.34
CA LYS A 25 -11.66 25.68 10.89
C LYS A 25 -10.30 25.74 10.17
N GLY A 26 -10.13 24.92 9.12
CA GLY A 26 -8.88 24.86 8.36
C GLY A 26 -7.75 24.07 9.03
N CYS A 27 -8.03 23.29 10.08
CA CYS A 27 -7.00 22.53 10.77
C CYS A 27 -6.30 21.49 9.89
N LEU A 28 -6.98 20.92 8.89
CA LEU A 28 -6.35 19.94 8.00
C LEU A 28 -5.24 20.57 7.15
N ASP A 29 -5.47 21.78 6.64
CA ASP A 29 -4.46 22.53 5.89
C ASP A 29 -3.29 22.95 6.79
N GLN A 30 -3.60 23.49 7.97
CA GLN A 30 -2.57 23.96 8.92
C GLN A 30 -1.65 22.84 9.42
N GLU A 31 -2.18 21.63 9.58
CA GLU A 31 -1.42 20.44 9.98
C GLU A 31 -0.79 19.71 8.77
N GLY A 32 -0.87 20.27 7.56
CA GLY A 32 -0.30 19.69 6.33
C GLY A 32 -1.00 18.42 5.83
N ILE A 33 -2.17 18.08 6.37
CA ILE A 33 -2.92 16.88 5.99
C ILE A 33 -3.39 16.96 4.54
N MET A 34 -3.76 18.16 4.07
CA MET A 34 -4.16 18.34 2.67
C MET A 34 -3.01 18.09 1.69
N ASP A 35 -1.78 18.48 2.04
CA ASP A 35 -0.60 18.15 1.24
C ASP A 35 -0.36 16.63 1.19
N LEU A 36 -0.56 15.93 2.31
CA LEU A 36 -0.49 14.47 2.35
C LEU A 36 -1.58 13.80 1.49
N VAL A 37 -2.78 14.40 1.42
CA VAL A 37 -3.87 13.94 0.56
C VAL A 37 -3.54 14.14 -0.92
N GLU A 38 -2.89 15.23 -1.30
CA GLU A 38 -2.41 15.39 -2.68
C GLU A 38 -1.24 14.44 -2.98
N TYR A 39 -0.32 14.28 -2.05
CA TYR A 39 0.81 13.36 -2.18
C TYR A 39 0.37 11.91 -2.41
N ILE A 40 -0.65 11.43 -1.68
CA ILE A 40 -1.10 10.04 -1.80
C ILE A 40 -1.76 9.73 -3.16
N LYS A 41 -2.18 10.75 -3.92
CA LYS A 41 -2.72 10.58 -5.28
C LYS A 41 -1.62 10.29 -6.30
N LEU A 42 -0.37 10.68 -6.03
CA LEU A 42 0.72 10.42 -6.95
C LEU A 42 0.96 8.90 -7.07
N PRO A 43 1.19 8.36 -8.28
CA PRO A 43 1.37 6.93 -8.45
C PRO A 43 2.63 6.43 -7.73
N LYS A 44 3.71 7.24 -7.73
CA LYS A 44 5.00 6.93 -7.12
C LYS A 44 4.96 6.97 -5.60
N VAL A 45 5.58 5.98 -4.97
CA VAL A 45 5.82 5.88 -3.53
C VAL A 45 7.31 5.72 -3.28
N ASP A 46 7.90 6.66 -2.56
CA ASP A 46 9.30 6.57 -2.13
C ASP A 46 9.43 5.74 -0.84
N THR A 47 10.50 4.96 -0.74
CA THR A 47 10.77 4.10 0.42
C THR A 47 12.15 4.34 1.05
N GLY A 48 12.97 5.22 0.47
CA GLY A 48 14.38 5.41 0.83
C GLY A 48 15.32 4.28 0.40
N MET A 49 14.79 3.11 0.02
CA MET A 49 15.53 1.94 -0.49
C MET A 49 15.18 1.63 -1.95
N GLY A 50 14.77 2.67 -2.70
CA GLY A 50 14.10 2.56 -3.99
C GLY A 50 12.70 3.18 -3.92
N PHE A 51 11.90 2.96 -4.96
CA PHE A 51 10.52 3.44 -5.06
C PHE A 51 9.66 2.42 -5.80
N TYR A 52 8.35 2.56 -5.70
CA TYR A 52 7.42 1.79 -6.51
C TYR A 52 6.27 2.64 -7.00
N PHE A 53 5.64 2.21 -8.09
CA PHE A 53 4.41 2.82 -8.57
C PHE A 53 3.21 1.97 -8.16
N VAL A 54 2.07 2.61 -7.91
CA VAL A 54 0.79 1.92 -7.76
C VAL A 54 -0.19 2.58 -8.72
N GLU A 55 -0.53 1.85 -9.78
CA GLU A 55 -1.31 2.38 -10.90
C GLU A 55 -2.56 1.54 -11.12
N LYS A 56 -3.70 2.21 -11.23
CA LYS A 56 -4.98 1.54 -11.45
C LYS A 56 -5.27 1.51 -12.94
N THR A 57 -5.60 0.34 -13.45
CA THR A 57 -6.13 0.13 -14.80
C THR A 57 -7.63 -0.14 -14.73
N HIS A 58 -8.25 -0.39 -15.89
CA HIS A 58 -9.65 -0.83 -15.94
C HIS A 58 -9.89 -2.17 -15.24
N ALA A 59 -8.95 -3.11 -15.31
CA ALA A 59 -9.13 -4.48 -14.81
C ALA A 59 -8.52 -4.70 -13.43
N LEU A 60 -7.31 -4.17 -13.22
CA LEU A 60 -6.49 -4.46 -12.03
C LEU A 60 -5.63 -3.27 -11.64
N THR A 61 -5.04 -3.34 -10.45
CA THR A 61 -3.99 -2.40 -10.02
C THR A 61 -2.63 -3.05 -10.20
N ALA A 62 -1.72 -2.36 -10.91
CA ALA A 62 -0.32 -2.75 -11.04
C ALA A 62 0.53 -2.08 -9.97
N VAL A 63 1.51 -2.81 -9.44
CA VAL A 63 2.52 -2.32 -8.51
C VAL A 63 3.89 -2.65 -9.08
N ASP A 64 4.65 -1.65 -9.50
CA ASP A 64 5.96 -1.82 -10.15
C ASP A 64 7.10 -1.33 -9.24
N VAL A 65 8.08 -2.18 -8.94
CA VAL A 65 9.16 -1.88 -7.98
C VAL A 65 10.48 -1.56 -8.66
N ASN A 66 11.06 -0.41 -8.30
CA ASN A 66 12.29 0.11 -8.85
C ASN A 66 13.35 0.32 -7.76
N THR A 67 14.59 -0.10 -8.02
CA THR A 67 15.73 0.09 -7.10
C THR A 67 16.27 1.52 -7.09
N GLY A 68 15.84 2.36 -8.03
CA GLY A 68 16.37 3.71 -8.21
C GLY A 68 17.85 3.68 -8.62
N ALA A 69 18.67 4.51 -7.99
CA ALA A 69 20.09 4.64 -8.32
C ALA A 69 20.99 3.60 -7.61
N ASP A 70 20.46 2.80 -6.67
CA ASP A 70 21.24 1.75 -6.00
C ASP A 70 21.42 0.55 -6.95
N THR A 71 22.67 0.31 -7.35
CA THR A 71 23.09 -0.79 -8.23
C THR A 71 23.76 -1.93 -7.47
N SER A 72 23.75 -1.91 -6.14
CA SER A 72 24.31 -2.98 -5.33
C SER A 72 23.58 -4.30 -5.55
N MET A 73 24.27 -5.43 -5.36
CA MET A 73 23.67 -6.76 -5.46
C MET A 73 22.47 -6.97 -4.53
N SER A 74 22.37 -6.18 -3.45
CA SER A 74 21.29 -6.25 -2.46
C SER A 74 20.12 -5.29 -2.74
N ALA A 75 20.26 -4.38 -3.71
CA ALA A 75 19.33 -3.29 -3.95
C ALA A 75 17.91 -3.79 -4.24
N ALA A 76 17.77 -4.78 -5.13
CA ALA A 76 16.47 -5.35 -5.50
C ALA A 76 15.74 -5.96 -4.29
N LEU A 77 16.44 -6.75 -3.47
CA LEU A 77 15.84 -7.36 -2.29
C LEU A 77 15.42 -6.29 -1.26
N LYS A 78 16.26 -5.26 -1.04
CA LYS A 78 15.94 -4.14 -0.14
C LYS A 78 14.71 -3.37 -0.63
N ALA A 79 14.66 -3.02 -1.91
CA ALA A 79 13.53 -2.32 -2.53
C ALA A 79 12.23 -3.14 -2.42
N ASN A 80 12.29 -4.44 -2.74
CA ASN A 80 11.14 -5.34 -2.62
C ASN A 80 10.63 -5.46 -1.18
N ILE A 81 11.53 -5.58 -0.19
CA ILE A 81 11.15 -5.63 1.23
C ILE A 81 10.55 -4.30 1.69
N ALA A 82 11.11 -3.16 1.25
CA ALA A 82 10.61 -1.83 1.61
C ALA A 82 9.22 -1.56 1.00
N MET A 83 9.02 -1.96 -0.25
CA MET A 83 7.69 -1.99 -0.87
C MET A 83 6.74 -2.89 -0.08
N ALA A 84 7.12 -4.14 0.20
CA ALA A 84 6.24 -5.10 0.88
C ALA A 84 5.75 -4.61 2.26
N LYS A 85 6.61 -3.89 3.00
CA LYS A 85 6.25 -3.30 4.29
C LYS A 85 5.30 -2.11 4.18
N SER A 86 5.43 -1.30 3.13
CA SER A 86 4.66 -0.05 2.98
C SER A 86 3.39 -0.20 2.15
N LEU A 87 3.33 -1.19 1.26
CA LEU A 87 2.24 -1.39 0.30
C LEU A 87 0.85 -1.48 0.96
N PRO A 88 0.62 -2.22 2.06
CA PRO A 88 -0.72 -2.32 2.63
C PRO A 88 -1.29 -0.94 3.03
N ARG A 89 -0.45 -0.09 3.64
CA ARG A 89 -0.83 1.29 3.98
C ARG A 89 -1.16 2.09 2.72
N GLN A 90 -0.37 1.98 1.66
CA GLN A 90 -0.64 2.70 0.39
C GLN A 90 -1.95 2.25 -0.24
N LEU A 91 -2.18 0.93 -0.37
CA LEU A 91 -3.44 0.40 -0.90
C LEU A 91 -4.64 0.84 -0.05
N ARG A 92 -4.51 0.81 1.28
CA ARG A 92 -5.55 1.25 2.21
C ARG A 92 -5.86 2.74 2.03
N LEU A 93 -4.84 3.60 2.08
CA LEU A 93 -5.02 5.05 1.94
C LEU A 93 -5.63 5.41 0.58
N ARG A 94 -5.23 4.74 -0.50
CA ARG A 94 -5.80 4.92 -1.85
C ARG A 94 -7.18 4.28 -2.05
N GLY A 95 -7.67 3.48 -1.09
CA GLY A 95 -8.93 2.75 -1.21
C GLY A 95 -8.89 1.68 -2.31
N ILE A 96 -7.72 1.12 -2.58
CA ILE A 96 -7.53 0.09 -3.60
C ILE A 96 -8.03 -1.26 -3.07
N GLY A 97 -8.86 -1.90 -3.89
CA GLY A 97 -9.35 -3.26 -3.72
C GLY A 97 -9.63 -3.92 -5.08
N GLY A 98 -9.92 -5.22 -5.07
CA GLY A 98 -9.94 -6.05 -6.26
C GLY A 98 -8.59 -6.74 -6.50
N GLN A 99 -8.30 -7.00 -7.78
CA GLN A 99 -7.06 -7.64 -8.20
C GLN A 99 -5.90 -6.64 -8.14
N VAL A 100 -4.81 -7.05 -7.50
CA VAL A 100 -3.55 -6.29 -7.47
C VAL A 100 -2.43 -7.22 -7.90
N ILE A 101 -1.63 -6.77 -8.87
CA ILE A 101 -0.47 -7.49 -9.39
C ILE A 101 0.78 -6.72 -9.02
N ILE A 102 1.73 -7.39 -8.36
CA ILE A 102 3.04 -6.81 -8.04
C ILE A 102 4.08 -7.36 -9.01
N ASP A 103 4.79 -6.46 -9.67
CA ASP A 103 6.02 -6.70 -10.43
C ASP A 103 7.23 -6.33 -9.56
N PRO A 104 7.85 -7.30 -8.86
CA PRO A 104 8.97 -7.02 -7.98
C PRO A 104 10.26 -6.78 -8.77
N ALA A 105 11.16 -5.97 -8.21
CA ALA A 105 12.49 -5.77 -8.77
C ALA A 105 13.21 -7.13 -8.94
N PRO A 106 13.99 -7.33 -10.03
CA PRO A 106 14.59 -8.62 -10.34
C PRO A 106 15.40 -9.20 -9.19
N MET A 107 15.04 -10.41 -8.74
CA MET A 107 15.72 -11.07 -7.63
C MET A 107 15.82 -12.60 -7.77
N PRO A 108 16.81 -13.25 -7.13
CA PRO A 108 16.96 -14.69 -7.16
C PRO A 108 15.74 -15.45 -6.61
N LYS A 109 15.45 -16.64 -7.16
CA LYS A 109 14.35 -17.50 -6.70
C LYS A 109 14.43 -17.84 -5.21
N LYS A 110 15.64 -17.98 -4.65
CA LYS A 110 15.85 -18.26 -3.22
C LYS A 110 15.28 -17.18 -2.29
N ASP A 111 15.20 -15.94 -2.76
CA ASP A 111 14.73 -14.81 -1.95
C ASP A 111 13.20 -14.64 -2.02
N ARG A 112 12.51 -15.34 -2.93
CA ARG A 112 11.05 -15.27 -3.11
C ARG A 112 10.28 -15.63 -1.85
N ARG A 113 10.74 -16.67 -1.14
CA ARG A 113 10.12 -17.11 0.12
C ARG A 113 10.21 -16.05 1.22
N LEU A 114 11.33 -15.32 1.26
CA LEU A 114 11.51 -14.22 2.20
C LEU A 114 10.55 -13.07 1.88
N LEU A 115 10.48 -12.64 0.61
CA LEU A 115 9.57 -11.58 0.17
C LEU A 115 8.11 -11.92 0.47
N GLU A 116 7.67 -13.15 0.16
CA GLU A 116 6.33 -13.62 0.51
C GLU A 116 6.06 -13.56 2.02
N SER A 117 7.02 -13.98 2.84
CA SER A 117 6.87 -13.96 4.30
C SER A 117 6.69 -12.53 4.81
N VAL A 118 7.45 -11.58 4.26
CA VAL A 118 7.33 -10.16 4.60
C VAL A 118 5.98 -9.61 4.14
N LEU A 119 5.54 -9.89 2.91
CA LEU A 119 4.23 -9.48 2.39
C LEU A 119 3.09 -10.03 3.27
N LYS A 120 3.11 -11.34 3.57
CA LYS A 120 2.11 -11.99 4.44
C LYS A 120 2.07 -11.35 5.83
N GLY A 121 3.25 -11.07 6.41
CA GLY A 121 3.35 -10.39 7.71
C GLY A 121 2.79 -8.97 7.69
N ALA A 122 3.08 -8.20 6.65
CA ALA A 122 2.62 -6.82 6.50
C ALA A 122 1.10 -6.74 6.27
N PHE A 123 0.56 -7.57 5.37
CA PHE A 123 -0.88 -7.61 5.11
C PHE A 123 -1.70 -8.19 6.27
N ARG A 124 -1.12 -9.02 7.14
CA ARG A 124 -1.80 -9.50 8.35
C ARG A 124 -2.14 -8.35 9.32
N GLN A 125 -1.36 -7.27 9.31
CA GLN A 125 -1.59 -6.09 10.15
C GLN A 125 -2.53 -5.07 9.48
N ASP A 126 -2.89 -5.29 8.21
CA ASP A 126 -3.81 -4.42 7.48
C ASP A 126 -5.27 -4.82 7.81
N PRO A 127 -6.14 -3.87 8.18
CA PRO A 127 -7.52 -4.18 8.55
C PRO A 127 -8.38 -4.62 7.35
N VAL A 128 -7.94 -4.35 6.11
CA VAL A 128 -8.67 -4.77 4.91
C VAL A 128 -8.14 -6.13 4.48
N GLN A 129 -9.02 -7.12 4.46
CA GLN A 129 -8.70 -8.48 4.07
C GLN A 129 -8.02 -8.54 2.70
N THR A 130 -6.83 -9.13 2.65
CA THR A 130 -6.06 -9.39 1.44
C THR A 130 -5.63 -10.84 1.43
N GLN A 131 -5.92 -11.53 0.34
CA GLN A 131 -5.39 -12.86 0.04
C GLN A 131 -4.20 -12.73 -0.90
N ILE A 132 -3.05 -13.27 -0.51
CA ILE A 132 -1.88 -13.42 -1.38
C ILE A 132 -2.02 -14.78 -2.06
N LEU A 133 -2.27 -14.77 -3.38
CA LEU A 133 -2.51 -15.99 -4.17
C LEU A 133 -1.18 -16.70 -4.50
N GLY A 134 -0.11 -15.93 -4.70
CA GLY A 134 1.24 -16.45 -4.88
C GLY A 134 1.93 -15.87 -6.10
N TRP A 135 2.95 -16.58 -6.60
CA TRP A 135 3.70 -16.19 -7.79
C TRP A 135 3.05 -16.69 -9.07
N THR A 136 3.04 -15.85 -10.09
CA THR A 136 2.68 -16.24 -11.45
C THR A 136 3.83 -16.95 -12.16
N ALA A 137 3.53 -17.57 -13.30
CA ALA A 137 4.55 -18.13 -14.18
C ALA A 137 5.54 -17.06 -14.69
N LEU A 138 5.09 -15.81 -14.85
CA LEU A 138 5.92 -14.68 -15.25
C LEU A 138 6.77 -14.12 -14.10
N GLY A 139 6.56 -14.58 -12.87
CA GLY A 139 7.29 -14.07 -11.71
C GLY A 139 6.69 -12.80 -11.10
N LEU A 140 5.42 -12.51 -11.36
CA LEU A 140 4.64 -11.49 -10.66
C LEU A 140 4.02 -12.09 -9.39
N ILE A 141 3.52 -11.26 -8.47
CA ILE A 141 2.78 -11.69 -7.28
C ILE A 141 1.32 -11.25 -7.39
N GLU A 142 0.41 -12.20 -7.24
CA GLU A 142 -1.03 -11.97 -7.32
C GLU A 142 -1.66 -11.80 -5.94
N LEU A 143 -2.45 -10.73 -5.80
CA LEU A 143 -3.24 -10.45 -4.62
C LEU A 143 -4.72 -10.26 -4.98
N GLN A 144 -5.60 -10.75 -4.12
CA GLN A 144 -7.03 -10.41 -4.12
C GLN A 144 -7.35 -9.64 -2.84
N ARG A 145 -7.78 -8.37 -2.96
CA ARG A 145 -8.09 -7.50 -1.82
C ARG A 145 -9.57 -7.15 -1.77
N ALA A 146 -10.16 -7.16 -0.58
CA ALA A 146 -11.56 -6.78 -0.39
C ALA A 146 -11.81 -5.30 -0.77
N ARG A 147 -13.00 -5.00 -1.32
CA ARG A 147 -13.44 -3.63 -1.59
C ARG A 147 -14.23 -3.12 -0.39
N THR A 148 -13.60 -2.29 0.44
CA THR A 148 -14.21 -1.77 1.69
C THR A 148 -14.64 -0.30 1.58
N ARG A 149 -14.07 0.46 0.64
CA ARG A 149 -14.43 1.86 0.39
C ARG A 149 -14.18 2.25 -1.07
N ALA A 150 -14.74 3.39 -1.47
CA ALA A 150 -14.43 3.97 -2.77
C ALA A 150 -12.93 4.34 -2.85
N PRO A 151 -12.26 4.07 -3.98
CA PRO A 151 -10.88 4.52 -4.17
C PRO A 151 -10.83 6.04 -4.20
N LEU A 152 -9.71 6.61 -3.78
CA LEU A 152 -9.39 7.99 -4.14
C LEU A 152 -9.41 8.08 -5.68
N ASN A 153 -9.91 9.18 -6.22
CA ASN A 153 -9.78 9.45 -7.65
C ASN A 153 -8.28 9.62 -7.92
N LEU A 154 -7.67 8.53 -8.36
CA LEU A 154 -6.31 8.44 -8.91
C LEU A 154 -6.37 8.80 -10.39
#